data_AF-A0A8K1Z7R1-F1
#
_entry.id   AF-A0A8K1Z7R1-F1
#
_cell.length_a   1.000
_cell.length_b   1.000
_cell.length_c   1.000
_cell.angle_alpha   90.00
_cell.angle_beta   90.00
_cell.angle_gamma   90.00
#
_symmetry.space_group_name_H-M   'P 1'
#
loop_
_entity.id
_entity.type
_entity.pdbx_description
1 polymer ?
#
loop_
_entity_poly.entity_id
_entity_poly.type
_entity_poly.pdbx_seq_one_letter_code
_entity_poly.pdbx_strand_id
1 'polypeptide(L)'
;LKQCFTFCSIFPKGYEIQKDRLIAQWIAHGFINAMNGEQPEDIGRDYLHSLVKVRFLQEAYGSWNTDIYNMHDLIHDLTRQILKDELVTCVPIHTTEKFTHRYRYLSLTSFTENV
;
A
#
# COMPACT_ATOMS: atom_id res chain seq x y z
N LEU A 1 2.13 -12.12 0.15
CA LEU A 1 0.94 -11.42 0.68
C LEU A 1 1.23 -10.31 1.70
N LYS A 2 1.93 -10.58 2.83
CA LYS A 2 2.18 -9.54 3.87
C LYS A 2 2.79 -8.24 3.30
N GLN A 3 3.82 -8.35 2.46
CA GLN A 3 4.47 -7.18 1.85
C GLN A 3 3.53 -6.39 0.94
N CYS A 4 2.76 -7.07 0.08
CA CYS A 4 1.73 -6.47 -0.77
C CYS A 4 0.70 -5.68 0.05
N PHE A 5 0.20 -6.29 1.13
CA PHE A 5 -0.71 -5.66 2.06
C PHE A 5 -0.11 -4.41 2.73
N THR A 6 1.09 -4.54 3.29
CA THR A 6 1.76 -3.42 3.98
C THR A 6 2.06 -2.25 3.05
N PHE A 7 2.43 -2.54 1.79
CA PHE A 7 2.69 -1.54 0.76
C PHE A 7 1.47 -0.66 0.48
N CYS A 8 0.26 -1.22 0.51
CA CYS A 8 -0.96 -0.45 0.27
C CYS A 8 -1.17 0.70 1.28
N SER A 9 -0.58 0.63 2.47
CA SER A 9 -0.68 1.70 3.48
C SER A 9 0.17 2.94 3.16
N ILE A 10 1.00 2.89 2.11
CA ILE A 10 1.75 4.04 1.61
C ILE A 10 0.82 5.02 0.90
N PHE A 11 -0.23 4.52 0.24
CA PHE A 11 -1.24 5.37 -0.38
C PHE A 11 -2.02 6.13 0.70
N PRO A 12 -2.36 7.41 0.47
CA PRO A 12 -3.20 8.16 1.39
C PRO A 12 -4.55 7.47 1.64
N LYS A 13 -5.17 7.77 2.78
CA LYS A 13 -6.55 7.39 3.07
C LYS A 13 -7.49 7.87 1.96
N GLY A 14 -8.44 7.02 1.58
CA GLY A 14 -9.37 7.29 0.48
C GLY A 14 -8.75 7.31 -0.92
N TYR A 15 -7.45 7.01 -1.09
CA TYR A 15 -6.82 6.97 -2.39
C TYR A 15 -7.34 5.79 -3.22
N GLU A 16 -7.78 6.09 -4.44
CA GLU A 16 -8.24 5.12 -5.42
C GLU A 16 -7.07 4.54 -6.23
N ILE A 17 -6.90 3.23 -6.17
CA ILE A 17 -5.80 2.50 -6.78
C ILE A 17 -6.35 1.61 -7.89
N GLN A 18 -5.86 1.82 -9.12
CA GLN A 18 -6.17 0.94 -10.24
C GLN A 18 -5.51 -0.45 -10.04
N LYS A 19 -6.29 -1.51 -10.26
CA LYS A 19 -5.89 -2.92 -10.11
C LYS A 19 -4.53 -3.25 -10.73
N ASP A 20 -4.41 -3.03 -12.04
CA ASP A 20 -3.23 -3.46 -12.78
C ASP A 20 -1.99 -2.67 -12.36
N ARG A 21 -2.18 -1.39 -12.01
CA ARG A 21 -1.11 -0.54 -11.48
C ARG A 21 -0.63 -1.04 -10.12
N LEU A 22 -1.53 -1.43 -9.22
CA LEU A 22 -1.18 -1.99 -7.91
C LEU A 22 -0.38 -3.29 -8.07
N ILE A 23 -0.87 -4.19 -8.93
CA ILE A 23 -0.20 -5.47 -9.20
C ILE A 23 1.18 -5.24 -9.80
N ALA A 24 1.30 -4.37 -10.81
CA ALA A 24 2.59 -4.02 -11.41
C ALA A 24 3.58 -3.46 -10.38
N GLN A 25 3.11 -2.64 -9.43
CA GLN A 25 3.95 -2.15 -8.33
C GLN A 25 4.42 -3.27 -7.41
N TRP A 26 3.56 -4.23 -7.07
CA TRP A 26 3.97 -5.39 -6.27
C TRP A 26 5.00 -6.26 -6.97
N ILE A 27 4.85 -6.47 -8.29
CA ILE A 27 5.83 -7.19 -9.12
C ILE A 27 7.15 -6.43 -9.14
N ALA A 28 7.12 -5.12 -9.41
CA ALA A 28 8.32 -4.28 -9.49
C ALA A 28 9.12 -4.23 -8.18
N HIS A 29 8.45 -4.30 -7.03
CA HIS A 29 9.10 -4.39 -5.73
C HIS A 29 9.55 -5.81 -5.36
N GLY A 30 9.24 -6.82 -6.18
CA GLY A 30 9.59 -8.22 -5.93
C GLY A 30 8.78 -8.86 -4.81
N PHE A 31 7.57 -8.38 -4.52
CA PHE A 31 6.69 -9.01 -3.51
C PHE A 31 5.98 -10.25 -4.01
N ILE A 32 5.98 -10.44 -5.33
CA ILE A 32 5.38 -11.57 -6.02
C ILE A 32 6.52 -12.45 -6.53
N ASN A 33 6.64 -13.64 -5.95
CA ASN A 33 7.58 -14.65 -6.41
C ASN A 33 6.86 -15.60 -7.34
N ALA A 34 7.08 -15.44 -8.65
CA ALA A 34 6.64 -16.43 -9.63
C ALA A 34 7.47 -17.71 -9.46
N MET A 35 6.80 -18.82 -9.16
CA MET A 35 7.40 -20.15 -9.18
C MET A 35 6.74 -20.95 -10.32
N ASN A 36 7.49 -21.89 -10.91
CA ASN A 36 6.93 -22.91 -11.80
C ASN A 36 6.17 -22.41 -13.04
N GLY A 37 6.58 -21.27 -13.63
CA GLY A 37 6.03 -20.77 -14.90
C GLY A 37 4.69 -20.03 -14.79
N GLU A 38 4.20 -19.79 -13.57
CA GLU A 38 3.04 -18.92 -13.34
C GLU A 38 3.35 -17.48 -13.76
N GLN A 39 2.36 -16.79 -14.35
CA GLN A 39 2.51 -15.37 -14.65
C GLN A 39 2.40 -14.57 -13.34
N PRO A 40 3.34 -13.65 -13.04
CA PRO A 40 3.32 -12.88 -11.81
C PRO A 40 2.06 -12.01 -11.67
N GLU A 41 1.45 -11.61 -12.79
CA GLU A 41 0.17 -10.90 -12.83
C GLU A 41 -0.97 -11.75 -12.28
N ASP A 42 -0.96 -13.06 -12.55
CA ASP A 42 -1.99 -13.99 -12.10
C ASP A 42 -1.90 -14.16 -10.58
N ILE A 43 -0.69 -14.40 -10.07
CA ILE A 43 -0.41 -14.45 -8.62
C ILE A 43 -0.80 -13.13 -7.94
N GLY A 44 -0.51 -12.00 -8.60
CA GLY A 44 -0.90 -10.68 -8.12
C GLY A 44 -2.41 -10.50 -8.01
N ARG A 45 -3.18 -10.99 -8.99
CA ARG A 45 -4.66 -10.99 -8.94
C ARG A 45 -5.18 -11.87 -7.81
N ASP A 46 -4.59 -13.03 -7.57
CA ASP A 46 -4.99 -13.92 -6.48
C ASP A 46 -4.69 -13.30 -5.10
N TYR A 47 -3.56 -12.60 -4.96
CA TYR A 47 -3.23 -11.84 -3.76
C TYR A 47 -4.22 -10.71 -3.52
N LEU A 48 -4.54 -9.94 -4.56
CA LEU A 48 -5.54 -8.87 -4.46
C LEU A 48 -6.90 -9.44 -4.05
N HIS A 49 -7.37 -10.49 -4.73
CA HIS A 49 -8.63 -11.15 -4.41
C HIS A 49 -8.66 -11.63 -2.95
N SER A 50 -7.55 -12.19 -2.46
CA SER A 50 -7.42 -12.60 -1.06
C SER A 50 -7.56 -11.43 -0.08
N LEU A 51 -6.97 -10.26 -0.39
CA LEU A 51 -7.09 -9.04 0.43
C LEU A 51 -8.50 -8.45 0.40
N VAL A 52 -9.18 -8.52 -0.74
CA VAL A 52 -10.59 -8.09 -0.88
C VAL A 52 -11.52 -9.02 -0.11
N LYS A 53 -11.29 -10.33 -0.19
CA LYS A 53 -12.08 -11.34 0.54
C LYS A 53 -12.08 -11.12 2.05
N VAL A 54 -10.96 -10.66 2.61
CA VAL A 54 -10.84 -10.31 4.04
C VAL A 54 -11.13 -8.84 4.36
N ARG A 55 -11.65 -8.07 3.39
CA ARG A 55 -12.02 -6.65 3.52
C ARG A 55 -10.85 -5.70 3.85
N PHE A 56 -9.62 -6.08 3.54
CA PHE A 56 -8.47 -5.17 3.72
C PHE A 56 -8.40 -4.14 2.59
N LEU A 57 -8.85 -4.54 1.41
CA LEU A 57 -9.12 -3.67 0.28
C LEU A 57 -10.61 -3.77 -0.05
N GLN A 58 -11.21 -2.69 -0.50
CA GLN A 58 -12.58 -2.66 -1.00
C GLN A 58 -12.59 -2.07 -2.40
N GLU A 59 -13.55 -2.50 -3.21
CA GLU A 59 -13.84 -1.87 -4.49
C GLU A 59 -14.39 -0.46 -4.24
N ALA A 60 -13.92 0.51 -5.01
CA ALA A 60 -14.37 1.90 -4.87
C ALA A 60 -15.81 2.03 -5.38
N TYR A 61 -16.72 2.44 -4.48
CA TYR A 61 -18.13 2.65 -4.82
C TYR A 61 -18.30 3.82 -5.79
N GLY A 62 -19.09 3.62 -6.85
CA GLY A 62 -19.46 4.67 -7.81
C GLY A 62 -18.49 4.84 -8.99
N SER A 63 -17.42 4.04 -9.05
CA SER A 63 -16.62 3.92 -10.26
C SER A 63 -17.37 3.08 -11.30
N TRP A 64 -17.48 3.60 -12.52
CA TRP A 64 -17.92 2.83 -13.71
C TRP A 64 -16.98 1.66 -14.03
N ASN A 65 -15.79 1.66 -13.41
CA ASN A 65 -14.73 0.70 -13.60
C ASN A 65 -14.57 -0.17 -12.34
N THR A 66 -14.82 -1.47 -12.48
CA THR A 66 -14.73 -2.46 -11.38
C THR A 66 -13.30 -2.72 -10.91
N ASP A 67 -12.30 -2.16 -11.59
CA ASP A 67 -10.88 -2.39 -11.31
C ASP A 67 -10.24 -1.28 -10.45
N ILE A 68 -11.02 -0.59 -9.62
CA ILE A 68 -10.52 0.43 -8.68
C ILE A 68 -10.73 -0.02 -7.24
N TYR A 69 -9.67 0.03 -6.45
CA TYR A 69 -9.64 -0.40 -5.06
C TYR A 69 -9.13 0.69 -4.14
N ASN A 70 -9.57 0.69 -2.89
CA ASN A 70 -8.98 1.50 -1.83
C ASN A 70 -8.79 0.67 -0.55
N MET A 71 -7.90 1.13 0.32
CA MET A 71 -7.71 0.55 1.64
C MET A 71 -8.63 1.25 2.65
N HIS A 72 -9.36 0.49 3.46
CA HIS A 72 -10.16 1.06 4.54
C HIS A 72 -9.28 1.84 5.52
N ASP A 73 -9.73 3.02 5.95
CA ASP A 73 -8.99 3.90 6.86
C ASP A 73 -8.55 3.20 8.16
N LEU A 74 -9.39 2.34 8.74
CA LEU A 74 -9.05 1.56 9.93
C LEU A 74 -7.92 0.56 9.67
N ILE A 75 -7.95 -0.12 8.52
CA ILE A 75 -6.93 -1.07 8.10
C ILE A 75 -5.63 -0.34 7.77
N HIS A 76 -5.74 0.82 7.13
CA HIS A 76 -4.61 1.71 6.86
C HIS A 76 -3.92 2.13 8.17
N ASP A 77 -4.67 2.59 9.16
CA ASP A 77 -4.12 2.99 10.47
C ASP A 77 -3.49 1.82 11.22
N LEU A 78 -4.15 0.65 11.21
CA LEU A 78 -3.59 -0.56 11.79
C LEU A 78 -2.26 -0.93 11.12
N THR A 79 -2.20 -0.87 9.78
CA THR A 79 -1.02 -1.23 9.01
C THR A 79 0.14 -0.28 9.29
N ARG A 80 -0.12 1.04 9.35
CA ARG A 80 0.90 2.03 9.71
C ARG A 80 1.39 1.86 11.15
N GLN A 81 0.53 1.45 12.08
CA GLN A 81 0.96 1.12 13.43
C GLN A 81 1.91 -0.09 13.46
N ILE A 82 1.65 -1.12 12.64
CA ILE A 82 2.53 -2.29 12.50
C ILE A 82 3.87 -1.90 11.86
N LEU A 83 3.87 -0.91 10.97
CA LEU A 83 5.05 -0.47 10.20
C LEU A 83 5.81 0.70 10.84
N LYS A 84 5.52 1.11 12.09
CA LYS A 84 6.14 2.29 12.72
C LYS A 84 7.68 2.31 12.66
N ASP A 85 8.31 1.13 12.69
CA ASP A 85 9.77 1.00 12.62
C ASP A 85 10.31 0.88 11.17
N GLU A 86 9.44 0.67 10.17
CA GLU A 86 9.82 0.43 8.77
C GLU A 86 9.31 1.51 7.77
N LEU A 87 8.43 2.43 8.20
CA LEU A 87 7.74 3.40 7.34
C LEU A 87 7.79 4.83 7.93
N VAL A 88 8.23 5.80 7.11
CA VAL A 88 8.26 7.24 7.48
C VAL A 88 7.26 8.01 6.64
N THR A 89 6.40 8.77 7.31
CA THR A 89 5.29 9.50 6.68
C THR A 89 5.41 11.01 6.78
N CYS A 90 6.35 11.51 7.57
CA CYS A 90 6.70 12.92 7.68
C CYS A 90 8.21 13.02 7.94
N VAL A 91 8.94 13.79 7.14
CA VAL A 91 10.25 14.29 7.55
C VAL A 91 10.02 15.73 8.03
N PRO A 92 10.03 16.02 9.34
CA PRO A 92 10.01 17.39 9.82
C PRO A 92 11.24 18.11 9.28
N ILE A 93 11.06 19.26 8.64
CA ILE A 93 12.15 20.06 8.02
C ILE A 93 13.19 20.51 9.07
N HIS A 94 12.92 20.34 10.37
CA HIS A 94 13.79 20.76 11.47
C HIS A 94 13.93 19.68 12.57
N THR A 95 14.54 18.54 12.30
CA THR A 95 15.05 17.72 13.40
C THR A 95 16.37 17.05 13.02
N THR A 96 17.45 17.54 13.61
CA THR A 96 18.80 16.97 13.58
C THR A 96 18.88 15.76 14.54
N GLU A 97 18.05 14.74 14.32
CA GLU A 97 18.22 13.46 14.99
C GLU A 97 18.77 12.44 14.00
N LYS A 98 19.87 11.78 14.38
CA LYS A 98 20.50 10.74 13.59
C LYS A 98 19.56 9.54 13.52
N PHE A 99 18.81 9.41 12.43
CA PHE A 99 18.02 8.21 12.14
C PHE A 99 18.97 7.05 11.84
N THR A 100 19.13 6.15 12.81
CA THR A 100 19.82 4.86 12.63
C THR A 100 18.91 3.77 12.07
N HIS A 101 17.63 4.07 11.85
CA HIS A 101 16.62 3.10 11.40
C HIS A 101 16.56 3.00 9.87
N ARG A 102 16.54 1.76 9.38
CA ARG A 102 16.48 1.43 7.94
C ARG A 102 15.02 1.35 7.50
N TYR A 103 14.46 2.49 7.12
CA TYR A 103 13.10 2.56 6.58
C TYR A 103 13.03 1.92 5.18
N ARG A 104 11.97 1.15 4.92
CA ARG A 104 11.71 0.55 3.60
C ARG A 104 10.87 1.46 2.70
N TYR A 105 10.01 2.30 3.28
CA TYR A 105 9.07 3.12 2.52
C TYR A 105 9.01 4.56 3.06
N LEU A 106 9.00 5.52 2.14
CA LEU A 106 8.84 6.95 2.41
C LEU A 106 7.58 7.45 1.71
N SER A 107 6.67 8.06 2.46
CA SER A 107 5.46 8.69 1.93
C SER A 107 5.57 10.21 2.13
N LEU A 108 5.64 10.97 1.02
CA LEU A 108 5.62 12.44 1.06
C LEU A 108 4.18 12.93 0.85
N THR A 109 3.40 12.98 1.92
CA THR A 109 2.09 13.65 1.89
C THR A 109 2.28 15.10 2.32
N SER A 110 2.01 16.05 1.42
CA SER A 110 2.00 17.48 1.76
C SER A 110 0.94 17.75 2.82
N PHE A 111 1.32 18.41 3.91
CA PHE A 111 0.42 18.86 4.96
C PHE A 111 -0.50 19.94 4.37
N THR A 112 -1.78 19.65 4.15
CA THR A 112 -2.79 20.72 4.08
C THR A 112 -3.19 21.01 5.51
N GLU A 113 -2.41 21.89 6.13
CA GLU A 113 -2.80 22.59 7.36
C GLU A 113 -4.06 23.39 7.02
N ASN A 114 -5.22 22.94 7.48
CA ASN A 114 -6.41 23.78 7.46
C ASN A 114 -6.22 24.83 8.56
N VAL A 115 -5.91 26.05 8.14
CA VAL A 115 -5.87 27.28 8.94
C VAL A 115 -7.26 27.62 9.45
#